data_AF-A0A954TV10-F1
#
_entry.id   AF-A0A954TV10-F1
#
_cell.length_a   1.000
_cell.length_b   1.000
_cell.length_c   1.000
_cell.angle_alpha   90.00
_cell.angle_beta   90.00
_cell.angle_gamma   90.00
#
_symmetry.space_group_name_H-M   'P 1'
#
loop_
_entity.id
_entity.type
_entity.pdbx_description
1 polymer ?
#
loop_
_entity_poly.entity_id
_entity_poly.type
_entity_poly.pdbx_seq_one_letter_code
_entity_poly.pdbx_strand_id
1 'polypeptide(L)'
;GDTELKLDIARPDGDGPFPAIVFIHGGGWYQGNRQGYRGQIVEAAKRGYVAATISYRLMKFDEAKKETTTATPNFPAQIHDAKASIRWLRANADKYDVDPERIGVTGGSAGGHLSLLVGLTDASSDLEGDGGNPAQSSRVQAVVNVFGPTDMAECYETSSVAWIFRLFMGGTPDETGETYKAASPITYASADDPPILTLHGDRDALVPIAQATTLDERMKSSGARHTLMIFEGQGHGFGGEHAIKSAGAMWSFFDQHLKPKSSAK
;
A
#
# COMPACT_ATOMS: atom_id res chain seq x y z
N GLY A 1 14.17 -16.37 -4.61
CA GLY A 1 13.15 -17.44 -4.74
C GLY A 1 12.66 -17.49 -6.17
N ASP A 2 11.92 -18.55 -6.53
CA ASP A 2 11.64 -18.90 -7.94
C ASP A 2 10.43 -18.17 -8.55
N THR A 3 9.75 -17.31 -7.81
CA THR A 3 8.60 -16.54 -8.32
C THR A 3 9.09 -15.35 -9.14
N GLU A 4 8.79 -15.36 -10.44
CA GLU A 4 9.03 -14.21 -11.32
C GLU A 4 8.02 -13.08 -11.01
N LEU A 5 8.51 -11.98 -10.44
CA LEU A 5 7.71 -10.79 -10.13
C LEU A 5 7.76 -9.80 -11.30
N LYS A 6 6.59 -9.32 -11.73
CA LYS A 6 6.44 -8.42 -12.87
C LYS A 6 5.69 -7.16 -12.45
N LEU A 7 5.90 -6.09 -13.20
CA LEU A 7 5.09 -4.88 -13.15
C LEU A 7 4.66 -4.51 -14.57
N ASP A 8 3.48 -3.89 -14.68
CA ASP A 8 3.07 -3.19 -15.89
C ASP A 8 3.26 -1.68 -15.65
N ILE A 9 3.79 -0.96 -16.63
CA ILE A 9 4.06 0.48 -16.53
C ILE A 9 3.30 1.24 -17.62
N ALA A 10 2.68 2.36 -17.25
CA ALA A 10 2.14 3.35 -18.15
C ALA A 10 2.91 4.66 -17.96
N ARG A 11 3.22 5.34 -19.06
CA ARG A 11 3.98 6.59 -19.04
C ARG A 11 3.20 7.68 -19.77
N PRO A 12 3.30 8.95 -19.33
CA PRO A 12 2.80 10.08 -20.11
C PRO A 12 3.54 10.21 -21.44
N ASP A 13 2.90 10.85 -22.41
CA ASP A 13 3.61 11.38 -23.58
C ASP A 13 4.32 12.69 -23.20
N GLY A 14 5.45 12.99 -23.85
CA GLY A 14 6.20 14.24 -23.69
C GLY A 14 7.52 14.08 -22.91
N ASP A 15 8.16 15.20 -22.62
CA ASP A 15 9.47 15.24 -21.97
C ASP A 15 9.31 15.24 -20.44
N GLY A 16 9.94 14.26 -19.78
CA GLY A 16 10.00 14.15 -18.32
C GLY A 16 11.10 15.01 -17.68
N PRO A 17 11.53 14.68 -16.44
CA PRO A 17 11.05 13.57 -15.62
C PRO A 17 9.68 13.85 -15.00
N PHE A 18 8.87 12.80 -14.85
CA PHE A 18 7.53 12.85 -14.27
C PHE A 18 7.51 12.26 -12.86
N PRO A 19 6.66 12.78 -11.94
CA PRO A 19 6.39 12.06 -10.70
C PRO A 19 5.80 10.67 -10.99
N ALA A 20 5.97 9.74 -10.05
CA ALA A 20 5.49 8.38 -10.23
C ALA A 20 4.53 7.91 -9.14
N ILE A 21 3.64 6.97 -9.51
CA ILE A 21 2.71 6.31 -8.57
C ILE A 21 2.79 4.79 -8.75
N VAL A 22 3.03 4.07 -7.66
CA VAL A 22 2.99 2.60 -7.63
C VAL A 22 1.66 2.13 -7.03
N PHE A 23 0.93 1.32 -7.80
CA PHE A 23 -0.33 0.71 -7.42
C PHE A 23 -0.10 -0.73 -6.95
N ILE A 24 -0.49 -1.02 -5.72
CA ILE A 24 -0.39 -2.33 -5.09
C ILE A 24 -1.78 -2.93 -4.96
N HIS A 25 -1.98 -4.10 -5.55
CA HIS A 25 -3.31 -4.70 -5.55
C HIS A 25 -3.73 -5.29 -4.21
N GLY A 26 -5.03 -5.24 -3.93
CA GLY A 26 -5.66 -5.97 -2.82
C GLY A 26 -5.79 -7.47 -3.12
N GLY A 27 -6.63 -8.17 -2.34
CA GLY A 27 -6.82 -9.61 -2.49
C GLY A 27 -6.24 -10.43 -1.33
N GLY A 28 -6.16 -9.85 -0.13
CA GLY A 28 -5.86 -10.59 1.09
C GLY A 28 -4.51 -11.32 1.08
N TRP A 29 -3.54 -10.81 0.31
CA TRP A 29 -2.21 -11.38 0.14
C TRP A 29 -2.13 -12.79 -0.45
N TYR A 30 -3.24 -13.40 -0.87
CA TYR A 30 -3.27 -14.74 -1.51
C TYR A 30 -3.85 -14.75 -2.92
N GLN A 31 -4.54 -13.68 -3.31
CA GLN A 31 -5.14 -13.53 -4.64
C GLN A 31 -4.95 -12.12 -5.19
N GLY A 32 -5.47 -11.89 -6.40
CA GLY A 32 -5.28 -10.66 -7.15
C GLY A 32 -4.09 -10.74 -8.10
N ASN A 33 -3.93 -9.71 -8.91
CA ASN A 33 -2.80 -9.59 -9.82
C ASN A 33 -2.63 -8.14 -10.29
N ARG A 34 -1.44 -7.83 -10.83
CA ARG A 34 -1.10 -6.49 -11.32
C ARG A 34 -2.04 -5.94 -12.39
N GLN A 35 -2.74 -6.78 -13.15
CA GLN A 35 -3.64 -6.30 -14.21
C GLN A 35 -4.87 -5.57 -13.64
N GLY A 36 -5.21 -5.79 -12.36
CA GLY A 36 -6.34 -5.14 -11.69
C GLY A 36 -6.28 -3.61 -11.62
N TYR A 37 -5.10 -3.02 -11.81
CA TYR A 37 -4.90 -1.56 -11.84
C TYR A 37 -4.53 -1.00 -13.23
N ARG A 38 -4.68 -1.80 -14.32
CA ARG A 38 -4.28 -1.35 -15.67
C ARG A 38 -5.02 -0.09 -16.13
N GLY A 39 -6.31 0.04 -15.79
CA GLY A 39 -7.07 1.26 -16.10
C GLY A 39 -6.55 2.48 -15.33
N GLN A 40 -6.20 2.28 -14.06
CA GLN A 40 -5.73 3.33 -13.15
C GLN A 40 -4.34 3.83 -13.53
N ILE A 41 -3.41 2.95 -13.95
CA ILE A 41 -2.10 3.41 -14.41
C ILE A 41 -2.20 4.20 -15.72
N VAL A 42 -3.13 3.84 -16.61
CA VAL A 42 -3.38 4.61 -17.84
C VAL A 42 -3.99 5.98 -17.51
N GLU A 43 -4.91 6.04 -16.55
CA GLU A 43 -5.47 7.31 -16.08
C GLU A 43 -4.41 8.19 -15.38
N ALA A 44 -3.51 7.58 -14.60
CA ALA A 44 -2.38 8.29 -13.99
C ALA A 44 -1.42 8.85 -15.06
N ALA A 45 -1.13 8.08 -16.12
CA ALA A 45 -0.33 8.54 -17.26
C ALA A 45 -0.95 9.77 -17.95
N LYS A 46 -2.27 9.77 -18.18
CA LYS A 46 -2.99 10.94 -18.70
C LYS A 46 -2.92 12.17 -17.78
N ARG A 47 -2.65 11.96 -16.49
CA ARG A 47 -2.51 13.02 -15.47
C ARG A 47 -1.07 13.50 -15.31
N GLY A 48 -0.13 12.99 -16.09
CA GLY A 48 1.29 13.35 -16.02
C GLY A 48 2.10 12.58 -14.99
N TYR A 49 1.68 11.34 -14.65
CA TYR A 49 2.44 10.43 -13.79
C TYR A 49 2.98 9.24 -14.58
N VAL A 50 4.22 8.86 -14.33
CA VAL A 50 4.63 7.48 -14.64
C VAL A 50 3.98 6.56 -13.59
N ALA A 51 3.21 5.59 -14.03
CA ALA A 51 2.46 4.73 -13.11
C ALA A 51 2.78 3.26 -13.32
N ALA A 52 3.04 2.55 -12.23
CA ALA A 52 3.33 1.13 -12.25
C ALA A 52 2.31 0.37 -11.40
N THR A 53 1.89 -0.80 -11.86
CA THR A 53 1.12 -1.78 -11.07
C THR A 53 1.94 -3.04 -10.92
N ILE A 54 2.06 -3.55 -9.70
CA ILE A 54 3.06 -4.55 -9.35
C ILE A 54 2.43 -5.90 -8.99
N SER A 55 3.16 -6.97 -9.25
CA SER A 55 2.95 -8.26 -8.60
C SER A 55 3.79 -8.33 -7.32
N TYR A 56 3.25 -8.99 -6.30
CA TYR A 56 3.99 -9.44 -5.12
C TYR A 56 3.69 -10.94 -4.89
N ARG A 57 4.55 -11.64 -4.15
CA ARG A 57 4.37 -13.07 -3.86
C ARG A 57 3.09 -13.30 -3.07
N LEU A 58 2.19 -14.10 -3.63
CA LEU A 58 0.94 -14.46 -2.98
C LEU A 58 1.11 -15.71 -2.11
N MET A 59 0.49 -15.69 -0.94
CA MET A 59 0.28 -16.87 -0.11
C MET A 59 -0.37 -17.99 -0.91
N LYS A 60 0.11 -19.21 -0.73
CA LYS A 60 -0.49 -20.44 -1.25
C LYS A 60 -0.84 -21.35 -0.07
N PHE A 61 -2.05 -21.89 -0.07
CA PHE A 61 -2.58 -22.79 0.97
C PHE A 61 -3.74 -23.64 0.43
N ASP A 62 -4.16 -24.64 1.20
CA ASP A 62 -5.37 -25.42 0.90
C ASP A 62 -6.60 -24.61 1.33
N GLU A 63 -7.25 -23.93 0.39
CA GLU A 63 -8.43 -23.09 0.65
C GLU A 63 -9.58 -23.85 1.31
N ALA A 64 -9.75 -25.15 1.00
CA ALA A 64 -10.77 -25.98 1.61
C ALA A 64 -10.51 -26.24 3.10
N LYS A 65 -9.30 -25.97 3.58
CA LYS A 65 -8.86 -26.12 4.98
C LYS A 65 -8.27 -24.84 5.53
N LYS A 66 -8.71 -23.67 5.05
CA LYS A 66 -8.16 -22.36 5.45
C LYS A 66 -8.06 -22.13 6.96
N GLU A 67 -8.95 -22.75 7.75
CA GLU A 67 -8.96 -22.64 9.21
C GLU A 67 -7.83 -23.44 9.89
N THR A 68 -7.29 -24.47 9.24
CA THR A 68 -6.32 -25.41 9.85
C THR A 68 -5.03 -25.59 9.07
N THR A 69 -4.98 -25.14 7.82
CA THR A 69 -3.77 -25.14 6.99
C THR A 69 -2.78 -24.06 7.43
N THR A 70 -1.55 -24.18 6.94
CA THR A 70 -0.58 -23.08 6.86
C THR A 70 -0.56 -22.51 5.44
N ALA A 71 0.01 -21.32 5.29
CA ALA A 71 0.25 -20.68 4.00
C ALA A 71 1.74 -20.45 3.78
N THR A 72 2.16 -20.31 2.52
CA THR A 72 3.51 -19.87 2.16
C THR A 72 3.54 -19.17 0.80
N PRO A 73 4.34 -18.11 0.59
CA PRO A 73 5.12 -17.41 1.61
C PRO A 73 4.24 -16.47 2.46
N ASN A 74 4.53 -16.41 3.75
CA ASN A 74 3.91 -15.51 4.72
C ASN A 74 4.62 -14.13 4.72
N PHE A 75 4.15 -13.21 5.55
CA PHE A 75 4.89 -11.98 5.86
C PHE A 75 6.32 -12.33 6.34
N PRO A 76 7.38 -11.58 5.96
CA PRO A 76 7.41 -10.29 5.24
C PRO A 76 7.62 -10.37 3.72
N ALA A 77 7.40 -11.53 3.08
CA ALA A 77 7.71 -11.68 1.65
C ALA A 77 7.04 -10.62 0.75
N GLN A 78 5.82 -10.23 1.08
CA GLN A 78 4.99 -9.30 0.31
C GLN A 78 5.48 -7.85 0.42
N ILE A 79 5.91 -7.42 1.62
CA ILE A 79 6.46 -6.07 1.79
C ILE A 79 7.86 -5.97 1.17
N HIS A 80 8.66 -7.05 1.22
CA HIS A 80 9.93 -7.09 0.49
C HIS A 80 9.73 -6.87 -1.01
N ASP A 81 8.70 -7.50 -1.59
CA ASP A 81 8.39 -7.37 -3.01
C ASP A 81 7.88 -5.96 -3.37
N ALA A 82 7.02 -5.39 -2.51
CA ALA A 82 6.54 -4.02 -2.67
C ALA A 82 7.70 -3.00 -2.64
N LYS A 83 8.59 -3.08 -1.63
CA LYS A 83 9.76 -2.19 -1.54
C LYS A 83 10.77 -2.42 -2.67
N ALA A 84 10.97 -3.67 -3.10
CA ALA A 84 11.80 -3.99 -4.26
C ALA A 84 11.27 -3.32 -5.54
N SER A 85 9.96 -3.18 -5.69
CA SER A 85 9.38 -2.47 -6.85
C SER A 85 9.69 -0.96 -6.83
N ILE A 86 9.67 -0.31 -5.66
CA ILE A 86 10.04 1.10 -5.50
C ILE A 86 11.51 1.30 -5.86
N ARG A 87 12.38 0.46 -5.31
CA ARG A 87 13.82 0.50 -5.57
C ARG A 87 14.14 0.24 -7.05
N TRP A 88 13.44 -0.72 -7.67
CA TRP A 88 13.59 -0.99 -9.10
C TRP A 88 13.15 0.20 -9.94
N LEU A 89 12.02 0.83 -9.62
CA LEU A 89 11.53 2.00 -10.35
C LEU A 89 12.54 3.16 -10.25
N ARG A 90 13.05 3.40 -9.05
CA ARG A 90 14.09 4.41 -8.78
C ARG A 90 15.40 4.11 -9.52
N ALA A 91 15.84 2.85 -9.54
CA ALA A 91 17.04 2.42 -10.28
C ALA A 91 16.90 2.58 -11.81
N ASN A 92 15.67 2.54 -12.33
CA ASN A 92 15.37 2.66 -13.75
C ASN A 92 14.78 4.03 -14.11
N ALA A 93 14.96 5.04 -13.27
CA ALA A 93 14.31 6.33 -13.42
C ALA A 93 14.61 6.99 -14.78
N ASP A 94 15.88 7.02 -15.18
CA ASP A 94 16.32 7.58 -16.47
C ASP A 94 15.70 6.87 -17.67
N LYS A 95 15.46 5.56 -17.57
CA LYS A 95 14.89 4.76 -18.65
C LYS A 95 13.39 5.02 -18.86
N TYR A 96 12.70 5.36 -17.78
CA TYR A 96 11.25 5.50 -17.75
C TYR A 96 10.79 6.94 -17.53
N ASP A 97 11.70 7.91 -17.58
CA ASP A 97 11.45 9.34 -17.39
C ASP A 97 10.78 9.64 -16.04
N VAL A 98 11.23 8.95 -14.98
CA VAL A 98 10.71 9.11 -13.61
C VAL A 98 11.57 10.13 -12.86
N ASP A 99 10.92 10.99 -12.08
CA ASP A 99 11.55 11.79 -11.04
C ASP A 99 11.73 10.90 -9.78
N PRO A 100 12.95 10.43 -9.46
CA PRO A 100 13.18 9.45 -8.38
C PRO A 100 12.87 10.01 -6.98
N GLU A 101 12.75 11.34 -6.86
CA GLU A 101 12.45 12.06 -5.63
C GLU A 101 10.96 12.30 -5.43
N ARG A 102 10.11 11.86 -6.37
CA ARG A 102 8.65 12.09 -6.33
C ARG A 102 7.87 10.83 -6.66
N ILE A 103 7.98 9.85 -5.77
CA ILE A 103 7.29 8.56 -5.91
C ILE A 103 6.21 8.45 -4.83
N GLY A 104 4.96 8.25 -5.24
CA GLY A 104 3.87 7.87 -4.36
C GLY A 104 3.51 6.39 -4.46
N VAL A 105 2.73 5.92 -3.49
CA VAL A 105 2.22 4.55 -3.46
C VAL A 105 0.76 4.51 -3.01
N THR A 106 -0.02 3.60 -3.59
CA THR A 106 -1.41 3.38 -3.18
C THR A 106 -1.87 1.95 -3.40
N GLY A 107 -2.88 1.54 -2.66
CA GLY A 107 -3.54 0.25 -2.84
C GLY A 107 -4.80 0.15 -2.00
N GLY A 108 -5.65 -0.82 -2.37
CA GLY A 108 -6.84 -1.18 -1.61
C GLY A 108 -6.60 -2.39 -0.72
N SER A 109 -7.18 -2.42 0.48
CA SER A 109 -7.18 -3.60 1.36
C SER A 109 -5.76 -4.07 1.68
N ALA A 110 -5.41 -5.33 1.39
CA ALA A 110 -4.04 -5.85 1.46
C ALA A 110 -2.98 -4.95 0.78
N GLY A 111 -3.33 -4.32 -0.35
CA GLY A 111 -2.46 -3.36 -1.03
C GLY A 111 -2.36 -2.02 -0.31
N GLY A 112 -3.40 -1.59 0.39
CA GLY A 112 -3.40 -0.42 1.28
C GLY A 112 -2.49 -0.64 2.48
N HIS A 113 -2.56 -1.82 3.10
CA HIS A 113 -1.63 -2.25 4.15
C HIS A 113 -0.17 -2.23 3.67
N LEU A 114 0.11 -2.81 2.49
CA LEU A 114 1.48 -2.78 1.94
C LEU A 114 1.92 -1.34 1.59
N SER A 115 1.01 -0.49 1.12
CA SER A 115 1.30 0.92 0.84
C SER A 115 1.66 1.70 2.12
N LEU A 116 0.94 1.44 3.21
CA LEU A 116 1.27 2.00 4.52
C LEU A 116 2.63 1.52 5.02
N LEU A 117 2.91 0.21 4.98
CA LEU A 117 4.22 -0.32 5.38
C LEU A 117 5.34 0.28 4.52
N VAL A 118 5.17 0.42 3.20
CA VAL A 118 6.16 1.09 2.34
C VAL A 118 6.43 2.53 2.79
N GLY A 119 5.39 3.27 3.17
CA GLY A 119 5.52 4.67 3.57
C GLY A 119 6.05 4.89 4.98
N LEU A 120 5.71 4.01 5.92
CA LEU A 120 5.97 4.17 7.36
C LEU A 120 7.23 3.45 7.83
N THR A 121 7.83 2.58 7.02
CA THR A 121 9.02 1.81 7.42
C THR A 121 10.26 2.24 6.66
N ASP A 122 11.40 2.18 7.35
CA ASP A 122 12.72 2.47 6.81
C ASP A 122 13.70 1.30 7.03
N ALA A 123 14.98 1.53 6.75
CA ALA A 123 16.03 0.52 6.91
C ALA A 123 16.18 -0.01 8.35
N SER A 124 15.76 0.74 9.38
CA SER A 124 15.81 0.31 10.77
C SER A 124 14.68 -0.66 11.15
N SER A 125 13.65 -0.77 10.30
CA SER A 125 12.48 -1.62 10.54
C SER A 125 12.73 -3.10 10.22
N ASP A 126 13.88 -3.45 9.60
CA ASP A 126 14.21 -4.81 9.13
C ASP A 126 13.18 -5.40 8.13
N LEU A 127 12.59 -4.53 7.30
CA LEU A 127 11.56 -4.90 6.31
C LEU A 127 11.94 -4.55 4.86
N GLU A 128 13.20 -4.18 4.60
CA GLU A 128 13.62 -3.78 3.25
C GLU A 128 13.67 -4.95 2.26
N GLY A 129 14.09 -6.13 2.70
CA GLY A 129 14.50 -7.22 1.83
C GLY A 129 15.72 -6.85 0.95
N ASP A 130 16.13 -7.75 0.08
CA ASP A 130 17.35 -7.65 -0.74
C ASP A 130 17.10 -7.49 -2.26
N GLY A 131 15.85 -7.68 -2.69
CA GLY A 131 15.47 -7.65 -4.11
C GLY A 131 15.39 -6.25 -4.72
N GLY A 132 15.41 -6.19 -6.05
CA GLY A 132 15.05 -4.98 -6.81
C GLY A 132 15.96 -3.79 -6.59
N ASN A 133 17.29 -3.96 -6.64
CA ASN A 133 18.29 -2.88 -6.49
C ASN A 133 18.41 -2.36 -5.04
N PRO A 134 18.93 -3.17 -4.09
CA PRO A 134 18.98 -2.83 -2.65
C PRO A 134 19.81 -1.59 -2.30
N ALA A 135 20.67 -1.13 -3.21
CA ALA A 135 21.40 0.14 -3.04
C ALA A 135 20.51 1.39 -3.20
N GLN A 136 19.31 1.25 -3.77
CA GLN A 136 18.34 2.34 -3.86
C GLN A 136 17.50 2.42 -2.60
N SER A 137 17.10 3.63 -2.22
CA SER A 137 16.08 3.82 -1.19
C SER A 137 14.75 3.20 -1.61
N SER A 138 13.94 2.73 -0.66
CA SER A 138 12.53 2.34 -0.89
C SER A 138 11.53 3.38 -0.34
N ARG A 139 12.01 4.52 0.18
CA ARG A 139 11.13 5.59 0.70
C ARG A 139 10.30 6.22 -0.42
N VAL A 140 9.10 6.64 -0.07
CA VAL A 140 8.11 7.30 -0.92
C VAL A 140 7.71 8.65 -0.34
N GLN A 141 7.17 9.54 -1.17
CA GLN A 141 6.84 10.92 -0.84
C GLN A 141 5.35 11.17 -0.61
N ALA A 142 4.49 10.19 -0.87
CA ALA A 142 3.04 10.27 -0.61
C ALA A 142 2.43 8.86 -0.53
N VAL A 143 1.50 8.64 0.40
CA VAL A 143 0.79 7.36 0.53
C VAL A 143 -0.71 7.60 0.48
N VAL A 144 -1.42 6.82 -0.34
CA VAL A 144 -2.89 6.74 -0.26
C VAL A 144 -3.28 5.33 0.15
N ASN A 145 -3.76 5.19 1.38
CA ASN A 145 -4.33 3.98 1.94
C ASN A 145 -5.84 3.93 1.66
N VAL A 146 -6.29 2.89 0.96
CA VAL A 146 -7.72 2.64 0.75
C VAL A 146 -8.11 1.40 1.55
N PHE A 147 -8.78 1.61 2.69
CA PHE A 147 -9.25 0.58 3.63
C PHE A 147 -8.27 -0.56 3.94
N GLY A 148 -6.98 -0.25 4.05
CA GLY A 148 -5.95 -1.22 4.46
C GLY A 148 -5.92 -1.41 5.99
N PRO A 149 -5.67 -2.65 6.47
CA PRO A 149 -5.46 -2.91 7.90
C PRO A 149 -4.16 -2.28 8.39
N THR A 150 -4.19 -1.82 9.65
CA THR A 150 -3.16 -0.99 10.30
C THR A 150 -2.68 -1.59 11.62
N ASP A 151 -3.53 -2.35 12.31
CA ASP A 151 -3.23 -3.18 13.47
C ASP A 151 -3.68 -4.62 13.16
N MET A 152 -2.70 -5.48 12.91
CA MET A 152 -2.94 -6.85 12.47
C MET A 152 -3.52 -7.73 13.57
N ALA A 153 -3.17 -7.45 14.84
CA ALA A 153 -3.65 -8.22 15.98
C ALA A 153 -5.12 -7.91 16.25
N GLU A 154 -5.48 -6.61 16.26
CA GLU A 154 -6.88 -6.20 16.37
C GLU A 154 -7.71 -6.75 15.20
N CYS A 155 -7.18 -6.73 13.97
CA CYS A 155 -7.87 -7.32 12.83
C CYS A 155 -8.10 -8.83 12.99
N TYR A 156 -7.17 -9.59 13.57
CA TYR A 156 -7.40 -11.00 13.85
C TYR A 156 -8.57 -11.22 14.83
N GLU A 157 -8.74 -10.35 15.81
CA GLU A 157 -9.82 -10.46 16.80
C GLU A 157 -11.18 -9.99 16.28
N THR A 158 -11.19 -8.94 15.47
CA THR A 158 -12.41 -8.17 15.15
C THR A 158 -12.90 -8.35 13.72
N SER A 159 -12.05 -8.84 12.81
CA SER A 159 -12.41 -9.01 11.40
C SER A 159 -13.28 -10.26 11.18
N SER A 160 -14.27 -10.14 10.29
CA SER A 160 -15.03 -11.29 9.78
C SER A 160 -14.18 -12.29 8.98
N VAL A 161 -12.93 -11.95 8.66
CA VAL A 161 -11.98 -12.81 7.94
C VAL A 161 -10.70 -13.09 8.75
N ALA A 162 -10.79 -13.20 10.08
CA ALA A 162 -9.67 -13.51 10.99
C ALA A 162 -8.68 -14.59 10.48
N TRP A 163 -9.18 -15.66 9.85
CA TRP A 163 -8.40 -16.74 9.27
C TRP A 163 -7.29 -16.26 8.33
N ILE A 164 -7.52 -15.17 7.59
CA ILE A 164 -6.55 -14.65 6.61
C ILE A 164 -5.36 -13.99 7.29
N PHE A 165 -5.60 -13.31 8.41
CA PHE A 165 -4.55 -12.67 9.21
C PHE A 165 -3.68 -13.75 9.86
N ARG A 166 -4.28 -14.82 10.39
CA ARG A 166 -3.56 -15.99 10.91
C ARG A 166 -2.65 -16.62 9.86
N LEU A 167 -3.18 -16.88 8.66
CA LEU A 167 -2.38 -17.43 7.56
C LEU A 167 -1.25 -16.49 7.15
N PHE A 168 -1.53 -15.19 7.05
CA PHE A 168 -0.54 -14.19 6.63
C PHE A 168 0.60 -14.01 7.63
N MET A 169 0.31 -14.13 8.92
CA MET A 169 1.30 -14.04 10.00
C MET A 169 2.00 -15.37 10.30
N GLY A 170 1.47 -16.48 9.79
CA GLY A 170 2.03 -17.82 10.02
C GLY A 170 1.65 -18.44 11.36
N GLY A 171 0.67 -17.87 12.06
CA GLY A 171 0.21 -18.30 13.39
C GLY A 171 -0.79 -17.31 13.97
N THR A 172 -1.25 -17.56 15.19
CA THR A 172 -2.07 -16.63 15.98
C THR A 172 -1.18 -15.53 16.61
N PRO A 173 -1.76 -14.45 17.18
CA PRO A 173 -0.99 -13.44 17.91
C PRO A 173 -0.17 -14.00 19.08
N ASP A 174 -0.67 -15.03 19.76
CA ASP A 174 0.05 -15.71 20.86
C ASP A 174 1.27 -16.49 20.36
N GLU A 175 1.19 -17.05 19.15
CA GLU A 175 2.26 -17.85 18.55
C GLU A 175 3.31 -16.98 17.82
N THR A 176 2.87 -15.88 17.21
CA THR A 176 3.66 -15.09 16.26
C THR A 176 3.57 -13.58 16.51
N GLY A 177 3.47 -13.16 17.78
CA GLY A 177 3.23 -11.77 18.18
C GLY A 177 4.21 -10.73 17.60
N GLU A 178 5.50 -11.06 17.50
CA GLU A 178 6.48 -10.17 16.87
C GLU A 178 6.22 -9.99 15.37
N THR A 179 5.72 -11.02 14.66
CA THR A 179 5.31 -10.92 13.25
C THR A 179 4.09 -10.01 13.11
N TYR A 180 3.10 -10.16 13.99
CA TYR A 180 1.91 -9.29 14.04
C TYR A 180 2.29 -7.83 14.26
N LYS A 181 3.19 -7.57 15.22
CA LYS A 181 3.73 -6.23 15.47
C LYS A 181 4.50 -5.69 14.27
N ALA A 182 5.40 -6.49 13.69
CA ALA A 182 6.19 -6.09 12.54
C ALA A 182 5.33 -5.77 11.31
N ALA A 183 4.21 -6.49 11.14
CA ALA A 183 3.26 -6.29 10.06
C ALA A 183 2.21 -5.21 10.33
N SER A 184 2.21 -4.54 11.49
CA SER A 184 1.19 -3.54 11.83
C SER A 184 1.70 -2.13 11.53
N PRO A 185 1.27 -1.47 10.42
CA PRO A 185 1.77 -0.14 10.08
C PRO A 185 1.67 0.90 11.20
N ILE A 186 0.66 0.77 12.09
CA ILE A 186 0.44 1.69 13.20
C ILE A 186 1.63 1.77 14.17
N THR A 187 2.51 0.77 14.21
CA THR A 187 3.67 0.76 15.12
C THR A 187 4.79 1.70 14.70
N TYR A 188 4.79 2.13 13.43
CA TYR A 188 5.92 2.84 12.83
C TYR A 188 5.71 4.35 12.64
N ALA A 189 4.49 4.85 12.86
CA ALA A 189 4.16 6.25 12.65
C ALA A 189 5.12 7.22 13.38
N SER A 190 5.62 8.21 12.64
CA SER A 190 6.65 9.16 13.05
C SER A 190 6.49 10.52 12.33
N ALA A 191 7.10 11.57 12.87
CA ALA A 191 7.04 12.91 12.27
C ALA A 191 7.77 13.02 10.91
N ASP A 192 8.69 12.12 10.58
CA ASP A 192 9.45 12.10 9.31
C ASP A 192 8.69 11.38 8.17
N ASP A 193 7.49 10.87 8.46
CA ASP A 193 6.72 10.12 7.49
C ASP A 193 6.22 11.00 6.32
N PRO A 194 6.03 10.38 5.14
CA PRO A 194 5.33 11.04 4.04
C PRO A 194 3.90 11.42 4.47
N PRO A 195 3.27 12.41 3.81
CA PRO A 195 1.86 12.65 4.01
C PRO A 195 1.07 11.38 3.65
N ILE A 196 0.06 11.07 4.45
CA ILE A 196 -0.84 9.92 4.23
C ILE A 196 -2.28 10.38 4.07
N LEU A 197 -2.96 9.87 3.04
CA LEU A 197 -4.41 9.94 2.91
C LEU A 197 -5.00 8.56 3.18
N THR A 198 -5.89 8.46 4.16
CA THR A 198 -6.67 7.25 4.44
C THR A 198 -8.11 7.46 3.99
N LEU A 199 -8.61 6.54 3.15
CA LEU A 199 -9.99 6.50 2.66
C LEU A 199 -10.65 5.22 3.19
N HIS A 200 -11.73 5.33 3.96
CA HIS A 200 -12.36 4.17 4.60
C HIS A 200 -13.87 4.27 4.66
N GLY A 201 -14.58 3.15 4.50
CA GLY A 201 -16.03 3.06 4.68
C GLY A 201 -16.41 2.74 6.13
N ASP A 202 -17.43 3.39 6.68
CA ASP A 202 -17.84 3.17 8.09
C ASP A 202 -18.63 1.86 8.32
N ARG A 203 -18.98 1.13 7.26
CA ARG A 203 -19.65 -0.19 7.30
C ARG A 203 -18.74 -1.33 6.82
N ASP A 204 -17.43 -1.13 6.82
CA ASP A 204 -16.47 -2.16 6.43
C ASP A 204 -16.38 -3.28 7.49
N ALA A 205 -16.82 -4.48 7.12
CA ALA A 205 -16.79 -5.67 7.99
C ALA A 205 -15.54 -6.54 7.78
N LEU A 206 -14.74 -6.29 6.73
CA LEU A 206 -13.50 -7.02 6.47
C LEU A 206 -12.33 -6.34 7.17
N VAL A 207 -12.27 -5.01 7.08
CA VAL A 207 -11.30 -4.17 7.78
C VAL A 207 -12.10 -3.13 8.57
N PRO A 208 -12.38 -3.39 9.87
CA PRO A 208 -13.19 -2.50 10.69
C PRO A 208 -12.69 -1.05 10.68
N ILE A 209 -13.62 -0.09 10.74
CA ILE A 209 -13.31 1.36 10.69
C ILE A 209 -12.32 1.82 11.78
N ALA A 210 -12.26 1.09 12.90
CA ALA A 210 -11.28 1.30 13.97
C ALA A 210 -9.84 1.37 13.43
N GLN A 211 -9.52 0.56 12.40
CA GLN A 211 -8.19 0.54 11.78
C GLN A 211 -7.80 1.91 11.18
N ALA A 212 -8.77 2.64 10.62
CA ALA A 212 -8.52 3.98 10.09
C ALA A 212 -8.49 5.05 11.18
N THR A 213 -9.42 5.00 12.13
CA THR A 213 -9.49 6.01 13.21
C THR A 213 -8.33 5.92 14.18
N THR A 214 -7.89 4.70 14.53
CA THR A 214 -6.73 4.51 15.42
C THR A 214 -5.43 4.90 14.73
N LEU A 215 -5.29 4.64 13.42
CA LEU A 215 -4.15 5.15 12.64
C LEU A 215 -4.15 6.68 12.60
N ASP A 216 -5.30 7.33 12.37
CA ASP A 216 -5.42 8.80 12.37
C ASP A 216 -4.94 9.40 13.71
N GLU A 217 -5.41 8.86 14.83
CA GLU A 217 -4.99 9.27 16.17
C GLU A 217 -3.49 9.05 16.41
N ARG A 218 -2.95 7.91 15.94
CA ARG A 218 -1.53 7.61 16.06
C ARG A 218 -0.66 8.55 15.21
N MET A 219 -1.07 8.83 13.97
CA MET A 219 -0.37 9.77 13.10
C MET A 219 -0.39 11.18 13.68
N LYS A 220 -1.55 11.61 14.21
CA LYS A 220 -1.71 12.89 14.90
C LYS A 220 -0.80 13.02 16.11
N SER A 221 -0.77 12.02 16.99
CA SER A 221 0.08 12.04 18.19
C SER A 221 1.58 11.97 17.87
N SER A 222 1.95 11.39 16.72
CA SER A 222 3.33 11.31 16.25
C SER A 222 3.80 12.57 15.50
N GLY A 223 2.91 13.55 15.27
CA GLY A 223 3.21 14.76 14.49
C GLY A 223 3.28 14.53 12.98
N ALA A 224 2.82 13.38 12.50
CA ALA A 224 2.85 13.01 11.09
C ALA A 224 1.73 13.72 10.31
N ARG A 225 2.00 14.03 9.03
CA ARG A 225 1.01 14.63 8.13
C ARG A 225 0.02 13.56 7.68
N HIS A 226 -1.25 13.74 7.99
CA HIS A 226 -2.29 12.77 7.69
C HIS A 226 -3.62 13.46 7.36
N THR A 227 -4.42 12.76 6.58
CA THR A 227 -5.82 13.11 6.29
C THR A 227 -6.64 11.83 6.31
N LEU A 228 -7.70 11.78 7.11
CA LEU A 228 -8.69 10.71 7.09
C LEU A 228 -9.98 11.19 6.42
N MET A 229 -10.48 10.41 5.46
CA MET A 229 -11.81 10.59 4.87
C MET A 229 -12.66 9.32 5.10
N ILE A 230 -13.73 9.49 5.88
CA ILE A 230 -14.72 8.45 6.12
C ILE A 230 -15.86 8.58 5.10
N PHE A 231 -16.24 7.46 4.49
CA PHE A 231 -17.32 7.37 3.53
C PHE A 231 -18.53 6.68 4.18
N GLU A 232 -19.49 7.48 4.63
CA GLU A 232 -20.70 7.02 5.31
C GLU A 232 -21.51 6.04 4.45
N GLY A 233 -21.96 4.95 5.07
CA GLY A 233 -22.73 3.88 4.46
C GLY A 233 -21.92 2.95 3.55
N GLN A 234 -20.62 3.18 3.37
CA GLN A 234 -19.78 2.35 2.49
C GLN A 234 -19.09 1.22 3.27
N GLY A 235 -18.92 0.07 2.62
CA GLY A 235 -18.23 -1.10 3.16
C GLY A 235 -16.78 -1.21 2.67
N HIS A 236 -16.32 -2.44 2.43
CA HIS A 236 -14.99 -2.76 1.88
C HIS A 236 -14.89 -2.47 0.36
N GLY A 237 -15.20 -1.24 -0.02
CA GLY A 237 -15.37 -0.80 -1.40
C GLY A 237 -16.32 0.39 -1.48
N PHE A 238 -16.18 1.20 -2.52
CA PHE A 238 -16.98 2.40 -2.73
C PHE A 238 -17.84 2.26 -3.99
N GLY A 239 -19.13 2.56 -3.88
CA GLY A 239 -20.08 2.57 -5.00
C GLY A 239 -20.50 3.97 -5.42
N GLY A 240 -20.98 4.11 -6.67
CA GLY A 240 -21.60 5.34 -7.17
C GLY A 240 -20.75 6.60 -6.98
N GLU A 241 -21.35 7.65 -6.41
CA GLU A 241 -20.67 8.93 -6.16
C GLU A 241 -19.49 8.81 -5.18
N HIS A 242 -19.52 7.86 -4.25
CA HIS A 242 -18.40 7.63 -3.32
C HIS A 242 -17.16 7.10 -4.04
N ALA A 243 -17.33 6.30 -5.10
CA ALA A 243 -16.21 5.86 -5.93
C ALA A 243 -15.56 7.05 -6.67
N ILE A 244 -16.38 7.98 -7.18
CA ILE A 244 -15.90 9.19 -7.85
C ILE A 244 -15.18 10.11 -6.84
N LYS A 245 -15.79 10.31 -5.66
CA LYS A 245 -15.24 11.17 -4.60
C LYS A 245 -13.91 10.63 -4.05
N SER A 246 -13.82 9.32 -3.82
CA SER A 246 -12.57 8.67 -3.36
C SER A 246 -11.46 8.76 -4.42
N ALA A 247 -11.76 8.49 -5.69
CA ALA A 247 -10.80 8.67 -6.78
C ALA A 247 -10.34 10.12 -6.91
N GLY A 248 -11.27 11.09 -6.84
CA GLY A 248 -10.96 12.52 -6.88
C GLY A 248 -10.07 12.98 -5.71
N ALA A 249 -10.31 12.46 -4.51
CA ALA A 249 -9.47 12.73 -3.33
C ALA A 249 -8.05 12.19 -3.52
N MET A 250 -7.92 10.94 -3.99
CA MET A 250 -6.61 10.33 -4.30
C MET A 250 -5.82 11.17 -5.31
N TRP A 251 -6.44 11.58 -6.42
CA TRP A 251 -5.74 12.38 -7.43
C TRP A 251 -5.35 13.76 -6.93
N SER A 252 -6.25 14.44 -6.22
CA SER A 252 -5.97 15.75 -5.63
C SER A 252 -4.81 15.69 -4.64
N PHE A 253 -4.75 14.61 -3.85
CA PHE A 253 -3.69 14.37 -2.89
C PHE A 253 -2.34 14.14 -3.56
N PHE A 254 -2.28 13.27 -4.58
CA PHE A 254 -1.04 13.08 -5.33
C PHE A 254 -0.61 14.35 -6.07
N ASP A 255 -1.55 15.10 -6.65
CA ASP A 255 -1.24 16.37 -7.31
C ASP A 255 -0.64 17.38 -6.32
N GLN A 256 -1.18 17.44 -5.10
CA GLN A 256 -0.67 18.34 -4.06
C GLN A 256 0.75 17.98 -3.60
N HIS A 257 1.09 16.69 -3.53
CA HIS A 257 2.32 16.24 -2.87
C HIS A 257 3.44 15.80 -3.81
N LEU A 258 3.11 15.38 -5.03
CA LEU A 258 4.08 14.86 -6.00
C LEU A 258 4.26 15.74 -7.22
N LYS A 259 3.30 16.58 -7.61
CA LYS A 259 3.57 17.50 -8.72
C LYS A 259 4.47 18.64 -8.25
N PRO A 260 5.40 19.11 -9.12
CA PRO A 260 6.13 20.33 -8.83
C PRO A 260 5.12 21.45 -8.57
N LYS A 261 5.32 22.19 -7.47
CA LYS A 261 4.56 23.41 -7.22
C LYS A 261 4.79 24.33 -8.41
N SER A 262 3.72 24.77 -9.08
CA SER A 262 3.86 25.81 -10.09
C SER A 262 4.52 27.00 -9.40
N SER A 263 5.69 27.41 -9.90
CA SER A 263 6.25 28.70 -9.52
C SER A 263 5.17 29.73 -9.85
N ALA A 264 4.61 30.39 -8.84
CA ALA A 264 3.74 31.53 -9.05
C ALA A 264 4.51 32.49 -9.99
N LYS A 265 3.98 32.70 -11.20
CA LYS A 265 4.45 33.75 -12.09
C LYS A 265 3.98 35.09 -11.57
#